data_AF-A0A9P6DVN2-F1
#
_entry.id   AF-A0A9P6DVN2-F1
#
_cell.length_a   1.000
_cell.length_b   1.000
_cell.length_c   1.000
_cell.angle_alpha   90.00
_cell.angle_beta   90.00
_cell.angle_gamma   90.00
#
_symmetry.space_group_name_H-M   'P 1'
#
loop_
_entity.id
_entity.type
_entity.pdbx_description
1 polymer ?
#
loop_
_entity_poly.entity_id
_entity_poly.type
_entity_poly.pdbx_seq_one_letter_code
_entity_poly.pdbx_strand_id
1 'polypeptide(L)'
;MLGNNCGLGFDPQSENYGHGNNKTGNTKKSILHPDLKTIPRVPQVQLIGNGVVYDHEGLAEAKLKHPHHRTFHKTVIPEADDLKYTRFYRWHIDAALYNLSPPRVTTLYGLKVPTGEPQTLRYDDGTGDELRVPLGTTAFISTRTTFNLLPKNLKSLAVRTRVKYAPHPYVWMAPAKSRSTGLGIESEGLELPLSELPEWEDSKIKIFPMLWKNPDTGELHYQVHPSAVYELYITPIPDGKREDADLVYELQRPSISPEFVYPHDWSENDLVLFHNRGVLHTVVGAFREDQIRAFHQCNLAASADPAGPSEEDVAKWA
;
A
#
# COMPACT_ATOMS: atom_id res chain seq x y z
N MET A 1 -9.49 -6.18 -21.68
CA MET A 1 -10.02 -4.80 -21.58
C MET A 1 -8.92 -3.88 -21.09
N LEU A 2 -8.24 -3.15 -21.98
CA LEU A 2 -7.31 -2.09 -21.60
C LEU A 2 -7.97 -0.75 -21.90
N GLY A 3 -8.81 -0.30 -20.96
CA GLY A 3 -9.61 0.88 -21.15
C GLY A 3 -9.36 1.87 -20.04
N ASN A 4 -8.82 3.04 -20.41
CA ASN A 4 -8.87 4.27 -19.61
C ASN A 4 -10.24 4.55 -18.98
N ASN A 5 -11.31 3.95 -19.54
CA ASN A 5 -12.69 4.07 -19.08
C ASN A 5 -12.92 3.54 -17.66
N CYS A 6 -12.21 2.52 -17.17
CA CYS A 6 -12.48 2.02 -15.82
C CYS A 6 -12.10 3.04 -14.75
N GLY A 7 -10.91 3.65 -14.83
CA GLY A 7 -10.49 4.67 -13.88
C GLY A 7 -11.28 5.98 -14.02
N LEU A 8 -11.51 6.43 -15.26
CA LEU A 8 -12.31 7.62 -15.57
C LEU A 8 -13.76 7.49 -15.11
N GLY A 9 -14.32 6.27 -15.09
CA GLY A 9 -15.66 6.02 -14.56
C GLY A 9 -15.80 6.36 -13.07
N PHE A 10 -14.72 6.31 -12.30
CA PHE A 10 -14.71 6.64 -10.86
C PHE A 10 -14.27 8.07 -10.55
N ASP A 11 -13.47 8.67 -11.43
CA ASP A 11 -13.02 10.05 -11.33
C ASP A 11 -12.77 10.62 -12.75
N PRO A 12 -13.79 11.21 -13.39
CA PRO A 12 -13.70 11.65 -14.79
C PRO A 12 -12.66 12.75 -15.05
N GLN A 13 -12.23 13.45 -13.99
CA GLN A 13 -11.23 14.52 -14.06
C GLN A 13 -9.79 13.99 -13.89
N SER A 14 -9.63 12.67 -13.69
CA SER A 14 -8.33 12.07 -13.45
C SER A 14 -7.65 11.60 -14.73
N GLU A 15 -6.43 12.08 -14.97
CA GLU A 15 -5.67 11.77 -16.19
C GLU A 15 -4.34 11.02 -15.92
N ASN A 16 -3.93 10.95 -14.65
CA ASN A 16 -2.60 10.49 -14.26
C ASN A 16 -2.67 9.18 -13.47
N TYR A 17 -1.71 8.29 -13.70
CA TYR A 17 -1.42 7.18 -12.79
C TYR A 17 -1.16 7.70 -11.37
N GLY A 18 -1.50 6.93 -10.33
CA GLY A 18 -1.43 7.33 -8.92
C GLY A 18 -0.03 7.79 -8.44
N HIS A 19 1.03 7.41 -9.17
CA HIS A 19 2.41 7.84 -8.94
C HIS A 19 2.99 8.76 -10.04
N GLY A 20 2.11 9.29 -10.91
CA GLY A 20 2.46 10.10 -12.06
C GLY A 20 2.87 9.28 -13.28
N ASN A 21 2.50 9.76 -14.46
CA ASN A 21 2.81 9.10 -15.73
C ASN A 21 4.33 9.14 -15.98
N ASN A 22 4.96 7.97 -16.16
CA ASN A 22 6.39 7.82 -16.50
C ASN A 22 7.41 8.43 -15.51
N LYS A 23 7.02 8.82 -14.30
CA LYS A 23 7.92 9.46 -13.32
C LYS A 23 8.67 8.45 -12.43
N THR A 24 8.05 7.32 -12.11
CA THR A 24 8.67 6.25 -11.29
C THR A 24 9.78 5.50 -12.04
N GLY A 25 9.67 5.34 -13.36
CA GLY A 25 10.67 4.68 -14.20
C GLY A 25 12.00 5.43 -14.34
N ASN A 26 12.03 6.75 -14.07
CA ASN A 26 13.25 7.56 -14.19
C ASN A 26 14.03 7.70 -12.87
N THR A 27 13.44 7.34 -11.74
CA THR A 27 14.07 7.51 -10.41
C THR A 27 14.60 6.17 -9.91
N LYS A 28 15.81 5.78 -10.35
CA LYS A 28 16.47 4.51 -9.99
C LYS A 28 16.56 4.23 -8.48
N LYS A 29 16.48 5.27 -7.65
CA LYS A 29 16.51 5.17 -6.17
C LYS A 29 15.14 4.80 -5.55
N SER A 30 14.05 4.87 -6.31
CA SER A 30 12.71 4.56 -5.79
C SER A 30 12.50 3.06 -5.64
N ILE A 31 11.92 2.64 -4.51
CA ILE A 31 11.57 1.23 -4.28
C ILE A 31 10.48 0.69 -5.23
N LEU A 32 9.76 1.56 -5.95
CA LEU A 32 8.72 1.15 -6.92
C LEU A 32 9.28 0.89 -8.33
N HIS A 33 10.48 1.41 -8.63
CA HIS A 33 11.09 1.32 -9.96
C HIS A 33 11.18 -0.12 -10.53
N PRO A 34 11.62 -1.15 -9.77
CA PRO A 34 11.78 -2.49 -10.35
C PRO A 34 10.46 -3.18 -10.73
N ASP A 35 9.33 -2.73 -10.18
CA ASP A 35 8.08 -3.51 -10.19
C ASP A 35 7.11 -3.10 -11.31
N LEU A 36 7.25 -1.89 -11.85
CA LEU A 36 6.27 -1.29 -12.77
C LEU A 36 6.81 -1.22 -14.21
N LYS A 37 6.01 -1.71 -15.18
CA LYS A 37 6.25 -1.50 -16.62
C LYS A 37 5.06 -0.79 -17.26
N THR A 38 5.24 0.45 -17.66
CA THR A 38 4.14 1.25 -18.23
C THR A 38 3.75 0.77 -19.62
N ILE A 39 2.45 0.60 -19.87
CA ILE A 39 1.92 0.27 -21.19
C ILE A 39 1.99 1.51 -22.10
N PRO A 40 2.74 1.50 -23.23
CA PRO A 40 2.98 2.71 -24.03
C PRO A 40 1.72 3.41 -24.54
N ARG A 41 0.73 2.64 -25.03
CA ARG A 41 -0.53 3.18 -25.57
C ARG A 41 -1.47 3.72 -24.47
N VAL A 42 -1.29 3.26 -23.24
CA VAL A 42 -2.18 3.59 -22.11
C VAL A 42 -1.32 3.80 -20.85
N PRO A 43 -0.63 4.95 -20.70
CA PRO A 43 0.36 5.18 -19.65
C PRO A 43 -0.16 5.09 -18.20
N GLN A 44 -1.48 5.11 -18.04
CA GLN A 44 -2.17 4.91 -16.77
C GLN A 44 -2.13 3.45 -16.30
N VAL A 45 -1.85 2.51 -17.21
CA VAL A 45 -1.80 1.07 -16.91
C VAL A 45 -0.35 0.63 -16.78
N GLN A 46 -0.08 -0.10 -15.70
CA GLN A 46 1.19 -0.77 -15.45
C GLN A 46 1.02 -2.28 -15.67
N LEU A 47 1.97 -2.89 -16.35
CA LEU A 47 2.20 -4.32 -16.33
C LEU A 47 3.11 -4.64 -15.14
N ILE A 48 2.60 -5.47 -14.23
CA ILE A 48 3.28 -5.90 -13.00
C ILE A 48 3.25 -7.42 -12.89
N GLY A 49 4.19 -8.02 -12.15
CA GLY A 49 4.20 -9.46 -11.95
C GLY A 49 5.59 -10.07 -11.79
N ASN A 50 5.82 -11.25 -12.36
CA ASN A 50 7.05 -12.03 -12.21
C ASN A 50 7.42 -12.73 -13.52
N GLY A 51 8.71 -12.86 -13.77
CA GLY A 51 9.24 -13.55 -14.94
C GLY A 51 9.31 -12.64 -16.17
N VAL A 52 9.45 -13.22 -17.35
CA VAL A 52 9.58 -12.46 -18.61
C VAL A 52 8.31 -12.61 -19.44
N VAL A 53 7.76 -11.48 -19.86
CA VAL A 53 6.60 -11.40 -20.77
C VAL A 53 7.08 -10.79 -22.08
N TYR A 54 6.67 -11.38 -23.19
CA TYR A 54 7.05 -10.95 -24.54
C TYR A 54 5.83 -10.42 -25.29
N ASP A 55 6.06 -9.49 -26.23
CA ASP A 55 5.10 -9.00 -27.20
C ASP A 55 3.74 -8.57 -26.62
N HIS A 56 3.76 -7.85 -25.49
CA HIS A 56 2.55 -7.47 -24.76
C HIS A 56 2.30 -5.97 -24.84
N GLU A 57 1.24 -5.56 -25.54
CA GLU A 57 0.73 -4.17 -25.58
C GLU A 57 1.79 -3.11 -25.94
N GLY A 58 2.67 -3.46 -26.89
CA GLY A 58 3.75 -2.57 -27.35
C GLY A 58 5.06 -2.70 -26.56
N LEU A 59 5.13 -3.63 -25.60
CA LEU A 59 6.38 -4.04 -24.94
C LEU A 59 6.89 -5.31 -25.64
N ALA A 60 8.01 -5.21 -26.37
CA ALA A 60 8.64 -6.37 -27.00
C ALA A 60 9.12 -7.40 -25.96
N GLU A 61 9.73 -6.90 -24.88
CA GLU A 61 10.14 -7.70 -23.73
C GLU A 61 9.91 -6.89 -22.44
N ALA A 62 9.29 -7.52 -21.46
CA ALA A 62 9.08 -6.98 -20.13
C ALA A 62 9.54 -8.00 -19.08
N LYS A 63 10.72 -7.75 -18.49
CA LYS A 63 11.18 -8.46 -17.30
C LYS A 63 10.47 -7.89 -16.07
N LEU A 64 9.58 -8.69 -15.49
CA LEU A 64 8.79 -8.37 -14.31
C LEU A 64 9.44 -9.03 -13.08
N LYS A 65 9.32 -8.37 -11.94
CA LYS A 65 9.84 -8.87 -10.66
C LYS A 65 8.76 -8.79 -9.60
N HIS A 66 8.45 -9.92 -8.99
CA HIS A 66 7.53 -9.93 -7.87
C HIS A 66 8.19 -9.31 -6.64
N PRO A 67 7.51 -8.40 -5.93
CA PRO A 67 8.02 -7.91 -4.66
C PRO A 67 8.16 -9.06 -3.66
N HIS A 68 9.34 -9.17 -3.07
CA HIS A 68 9.68 -10.30 -2.19
C HIS A 68 10.16 -9.77 -0.83
N HIS A 69 9.66 -10.33 0.27
CA HIS A 69 9.96 -9.84 1.62
C HIS A 69 11.48 -9.73 1.88
N ARG A 70 12.28 -10.66 1.36
CA ARG A 70 13.77 -10.68 1.53
C ARG A 70 14.46 -9.42 1.05
N THR A 71 13.85 -8.67 0.13
CA THR A 71 14.43 -7.44 -0.41
C THR A 71 14.17 -6.20 0.45
N PHE A 72 13.12 -6.22 1.27
CA PHE A 72 12.62 -5.03 1.97
C PHE A 72 12.53 -5.21 3.49
N HIS A 73 12.29 -6.42 3.99
CA HIS A 73 12.17 -6.70 5.42
C HIS A 73 13.54 -6.73 6.10
N LYS A 74 13.55 -6.39 7.39
CA LYS A 74 14.75 -6.47 8.23
C LYS A 74 15.16 -7.92 8.49
N THR A 75 14.19 -8.73 8.89
CA THR A 75 14.36 -10.18 9.05
C THR A 75 13.85 -10.89 7.82
N VAL A 76 14.39 -12.07 7.53
CA VAL A 76 14.08 -12.81 6.32
C VAL A 76 13.81 -14.27 6.65
N ILE A 77 12.87 -14.88 5.93
CA ILE A 77 12.69 -16.33 5.92
C ILE A 77 13.95 -16.98 5.30
N PRO A 78 14.50 -18.05 5.89
CA PRO A 78 15.63 -18.78 5.32
C PRO A 78 15.33 -19.32 3.93
N GLU A 79 16.35 -19.40 3.07
CA GLU A 79 16.19 -19.81 1.68
C GLU A 79 15.61 -21.22 1.50
N ALA A 80 15.94 -22.15 2.40
CA ALA A 80 15.42 -23.51 2.40
C ALA A 80 13.89 -23.58 2.60
N ASP A 81 13.31 -22.51 3.13
CA ASP A 81 11.91 -22.40 3.56
C ASP A 81 11.11 -21.41 2.69
N ASP A 82 11.78 -20.62 1.85
CA ASP A 82 11.24 -19.47 1.11
C ASP A 82 10.08 -19.82 0.16
N LEU A 83 10.02 -21.06 -0.33
CA LEU A 83 8.91 -21.51 -1.19
C LEU A 83 7.73 -22.11 -0.41
N LYS A 84 7.91 -22.42 0.87
CA LYS A 84 6.86 -22.97 1.75
C LYS A 84 6.23 -21.89 2.60
N TYR A 85 7.04 -20.93 3.03
CA TYR A 85 6.64 -19.84 3.92
C TYR A 85 6.82 -18.49 3.24
N THR A 86 5.94 -17.55 3.55
CA THR A 86 5.99 -16.19 2.98
C THR A 86 5.61 -15.16 4.04
N ARG A 87 5.60 -13.88 3.67
CA ARG A 87 5.19 -12.76 4.51
C ARG A 87 4.39 -11.77 3.67
N PHE A 88 3.62 -10.92 4.34
CA PHE A 88 3.12 -9.71 3.71
C PHE A 88 4.30 -8.86 3.25
N TYR A 89 4.36 -8.51 1.97
CA TYR A 89 5.49 -7.70 1.48
C TYR A 89 5.49 -6.29 2.09
N ARG A 90 4.41 -5.54 1.87
CA ARG A 90 4.23 -4.18 2.38
C ARG A 90 2.75 -3.83 2.35
N TRP A 91 2.15 -3.65 3.52
CA TRP A 91 0.81 -3.09 3.62
C TRP A 91 0.81 -1.63 3.21
N HIS A 92 -0.09 -1.26 2.29
CA HIS A 92 -0.17 0.09 1.77
C HIS A 92 -1.56 0.42 1.25
N ILE A 93 -1.71 1.71 0.97
CA ILE A 93 -2.69 2.27 0.04
C ILE A 93 -1.93 2.65 -1.22
N ASP A 94 -2.53 2.51 -2.40
CA ASP A 94 -1.92 3.07 -3.60
C ASP A 94 -2.00 4.59 -3.50
N ALA A 95 -0.87 5.29 -3.48
CA ALA A 95 -0.83 6.75 -3.44
C ALA A 95 0.60 7.25 -3.64
N ALA A 96 0.79 8.36 -4.37
CA ALA A 96 2.09 9.03 -4.40
C ALA A 96 2.52 9.57 -3.02
N LEU A 97 1.54 9.97 -2.19
CA LEU A 97 1.72 10.60 -0.88
C LEU A 97 2.56 11.91 -0.90
N TYR A 98 2.80 12.41 -2.11
CA TYR A 98 3.45 13.68 -2.41
C TYR A 98 2.87 14.21 -3.73
N ASN A 99 2.48 15.47 -3.76
CA ASN A 99 1.88 16.19 -4.91
C ASN A 99 0.51 15.67 -5.38
N LEU A 100 0.32 14.37 -5.53
CA LEU A 100 -0.91 13.75 -6.06
C LEU A 100 -1.82 13.24 -4.95
N SER A 101 -3.13 13.33 -5.18
CA SER A 101 -4.14 12.81 -4.25
C SER A 101 -4.29 11.29 -4.40
N PRO A 102 -4.48 10.55 -3.29
CA PRO A 102 -4.67 9.11 -3.31
C PRO A 102 -5.83 8.68 -4.23
N PRO A 103 -5.63 7.71 -5.14
CA PRO A 103 -6.70 7.11 -5.93
C PRO A 103 -7.95 6.74 -5.14
N ARG A 104 -9.13 6.88 -5.78
CA ARG A 104 -10.40 6.39 -5.21
C ARG A 104 -10.54 4.88 -5.37
N VAL A 105 -10.20 4.39 -6.56
CA VAL A 105 -10.30 2.98 -6.94
C VAL A 105 -8.98 2.53 -7.55
N THR A 106 -8.57 1.32 -7.19
CA THR A 106 -7.52 0.57 -7.89
C THR A 106 -8.16 -0.62 -8.59
N THR A 107 -7.62 -0.94 -9.75
CA THR A 107 -8.00 -2.11 -10.54
C THR A 107 -6.80 -3.01 -10.77
N LEU A 108 -7.04 -4.32 -10.68
CA LEU A 108 -6.06 -5.37 -10.97
C LEU A 108 -6.73 -6.41 -11.86
N TYR A 109 -6.10 -6.72 -13.00
CA TYR A 109 -6.58 -7.72 -13.96
C TYR A 109 -5.53 -8.82 -14.15
N GLY A 110 -5.87 -10.05 -13.79
CA GLY A 110 -4.97 -11.21 -13.84
C GLY A 110 -4.85 -11.77 -15.25
N LEU A 111 -3.79 -11.45 -15.98
CA LEU A 111 -3.53 -11.98 -17.33
C LEU A 111 -2.94 -13.39 -17.27
N LYS A 112 -1.96 -13.56 -16.37
CA LYS A 112 -1.30 -14.82 -16.06
C LYS A 112 -1.17 -14.94 -14.56
N VAL A 113 -1.72 -16.02 -14.02
CA VAL A 113 -1.73 -16.30 -12.59
C VAL A 113 -0.93 -17.57 -12.35
N PRO A 114 0.10 -17.54 -11.47
CA PRO A 114 0.89 -18.72 -11.20
C PRO A 114 0.07 -19.74 -10.41
N THR A 115 0.14 -21.00 -10.81
CA THR A 115 -0.45 -22.12 -10.06
C THR A 115 0.60 -22.79 -9.19
N GLY A 116 0.19 -23.29 -8.02
CA GLY A 116 1.07 -24.06 -7.15
C GLY A 116 0.42 -24.33 -5.81
N GLU A 117 1.16 -25.05 -4.96
CA GLU A 117 0.74 -25.28 -3.59
C GLU A 117 0.59 -23.95 -2.84
N PRO A 118 -0.42 -23.82 -1.97
CA PRO A 118 -0.53 -22.66 -1.10
C PRO A 118 0.72 -22.53 -0.22
N GLN A 119 0.98 -21.32 0.26
CA GLN A 119 2.09 -21.01 1.16
C GLN A 119 1.55 -20.71 2.56
N THR A 120 2.40 -20.86 3.57
CA THR A 120 2.08 -20.45 4.94
C THR A 120 2.69 -19.09 5.20
N LEU A 121 1.85 -18.07 5.33
CA LEU A 121 2.27 -16.74 5.72
C LEU A 121 2.58 -16.72 7.22
N ARG A 122 3.75 -16.19 7.59
CA ARG A 122 4.16 -16.00 8.99
C ARG A 122 4.27 -14.52 9.32
N TYR A 123 3.81 -14.15 10.51
CA TYR A 123 3.90 -12.78 10.99
C TYR A 123 5.26 -12.50 11.61
N ASP A 124 5.83 -13.50 12.29
CA ASP A 124 7.16 -13.45 12.93
C ASP A 124 7.38 -12.18 13.78
N ASP A 125 6.35 -11.74 14.49
CA ASP A 125 6.36 -10.59 15.40
C ASP A 125 6.17 -11.01 16.87
N GLY A 126 6.29 -12.31 17.15
CA GLY A 126 6.13 -12.90 18.48
C GLY A 126 4.72 -13.36 18.84
N THR A 127 3.70 -13.06 18.01
CA THR A 127 2.32 -13.50 18.24
C THR A 127 2.11 -15.00 17.97
N GLY A 128 2.91 -15.57 17.05
CA GLY A 128 2.69 -16.92 16.53
C GLY A 128 1.59 -16.99 15.47
N ASP A 129 1.05 -15.85 15.01
CA ASP A 129 0.06 -15.81 13.95
C ASP A 129 0.63 -16.39 12.64
N GLU A 130 -0.17 -17.24 12.01
CA GLU A 130 0.07 -17.77 10.67
C GLU A 130 -1.23 -17.74 9.85
N LEU A 131 -1.11 -17.62 8.53
CA LEU A 131 -2.24 -17.65 7.60
C LEU A 131 -1.91 -18.51 6.38
N ARG A 132 -2.77 -19.47 6.04
CA ARG A 132 -2.63 -20.22 4.78
C ARG A 132 -3.11 -19.36 3.62
N VAL A 133 -2.26 -19.13 2.63
CA VAL A 133 -2.54 -18.22 1.51
C VAL A 133 -2.31 -18.91 0.15
N PRO A 134 -3.18 -18.71 -0.85
CA PRO A 134 -2.90 -19.11 -2.22
C PRO A 134 -1.62 -18.46 -2.76
N LEU A 135 -0.99 -19.12 -3.72
CA LEU A 135 0.23 -18.61 -4.35
C LEU A 135 -0.07 -17.32 -5.13
N GLY A 136 0.65 -16.24 -4.82
CA GLY A 136 0.52 -14.97 -5.55
C GLY A 136 -0.69 -14.12 -5.18
N THR A 137 -1.21 -14.37 -3.98
CA THR A 137 -2.31 -13.65 -3.34
C THR A 137 -2.09 -12.13 -3.32
N THR A 138 -3.19 -11.40 -3.45
CA THR A 138 -3.28 -10.03 -2.92
C THR A 138 -4.15 -10.07 -1.69
N ALA A 139 -3.57 -9.72 -0.54
CA ALA A 139 -4.26 -9.73 0.74
C ALA A 139 -4.84 -8.35 1.01
N PHE A 140 -6.07 -8.32 1.53
CA PHE A 140 -6.82 -7.11 1.84
C PHE A 140 -7.28 -7.10 3.29
N ILE A 141 -7.35 -5.90 3.88
CA ILE A 141 -8.08 -5.66 5.14
C ILE A 141 -8.99 -4.45 4.99
N SER A 142 -10.10 -4.44 5.73
CA SER A 142 -10.98 -3.27 5.81
C SER A 142 -10.46 -2.26 6.82
N THR A 143 -10.21 -1.03 6.39
CA THR A 143 -9.75 0.02 7.30
C THR A 143 -10.85 0.61 8.17
N ARG A 144 -12.11 0.36 7.83
CA ARG A 144 -13.23 0.56 8.76
C ARG A 144 -13.15 -0.41 9.92
N THR A 145 -12.87 -1.69 9.64
CA THR A 145 -12.65 -2.69 10.69
C THR A 145 -11.48 -2.29 11.57
N THR A 146 -10.38 -1.80 11.00
CA THR A 146 -9.25 -1.25 11.78
C THR A 146 -9.72 -0.21 12.79
N PHE A 147 -10.48 0.82 12.37
CA PHE A 147 -11.00 1.82 13.30
C PHE A 147 -11.95 1.21 14.34
N ASN A 148 -12.83 0.29 13.94
CA ASN A 148 -13.82 -0.33 14.82
C ASN A 148 -13.19 -1.16 15.93
N LEU A 149 -12.06 -1.83 15.65
CA LEU A 149 -11.31 -2.65 16.60
C LEU A 149 -10.56 -1.82 17.65
N LEU A 150 -10.32 -0.53 17.39
CA LEU A 150 -9.60 0.31 18.34
C LEU A 150 -10.36 0.46 19.66
N PRO A 151 -9.67 0.38 20.83
CA PRO A 151 -10.25 0.77 22.10
C PRO A 151 -10.58 2.26 22.13
N LYS A 152 -11.43 2.69 23.07
CA LYS A 152 -11.96 4.06 23.12
C LYS A 152 -10.87 5.14 23.11
N ASN A 153 -9.79 4.96 23.87
CA ASN A 153 -8.68 5.91 23.92
C ASN A 153 -7.96 6.04 22.57
N LEU A 154 -7.77 4.94 21.84
CA LEU A 154 -7.14 4.96 20.51
C LEU A 154 -8.10 5.44 19.42
N LYS A 155 -9.41 5.24 19.57
CA LYS A 155 -10.41 5.89 18.72
C LYS A 155 -10.34 7.40 18.87
N SER A 156 -10.34 7.89 20.11
CA SER A 156 -10.12 9.30 20.42
C SER A 156 -8.86 9.79 19.74
N LEU A 157 -7.69 9.19 20.00
CA LEU A 157 -6.45 9.58 19.34
C LEU A 157 -6.57 9.63 17.80
N ALA A 158 -7.13 8.61 17.16
CA ALA A 158 -7.21 8.53 15.71
C ALA A 158 -8.04 9.65 15.08
N VAL A 159 -9.19 10.03 15.67
CA VAL A 159 -10.07 11.07 15.11
C VAL A 159 -9.44 12.48 15.11
N ARG A 160 -8.47 12.72 16.00
CA ARG A 160 -7.80 14.02 16.23
C ARG A 160 -6.37 14.04 15.67
N THR A 161 -5.99 12.98 14.96
CA THR A 161 -4.64 12.85 14.39
C THR A 161 -4.65 13.11 12.88
N ARG A 162 -3.64 13.85 12.44
CA ARG A 162 -3.28 14.01 11.03
C ARG A 162 -1.88 13.45 10.81
N VAL A 163 -1.66 12.91 9.62
CA VAL A 163 -0.43 12.25 9.21
C VAL A 163 0.23 13.08 8.12
N LYS A 164 1.45 13.54 8.38
CA LYS A 164 2.33 14.14 7.38
C LYS A 164 3.20 13.05 6.77
N TYR A 165 3.24 13.03 5.44
CA TYR A 165 4.08 12.12 4.69
C TYR A 165 5.39 12.79 4.28
N ALA A 166 6.44 11.99 4.12
CA ALA A 166 7.74 12.50 3.68
C ALA A 166 7.66 12.98 2.21
N PRO A 167 8.44 14.00 1.81
CA PRO A 167 8.63 14.30 0.39
C PRO A 167 9.30 13.10 -0.30
N HIS A 168 8.91 12.83 -1.54
CA HIS A 168 9.39 11.67 -2.32
C HIS A 168 9.44 10.37 -1.47
N PRO A 169 8.33 9.93 -0.88
CA PRO A 169 8.34 8.97 0.23
C PRO A 169 8.98 7.63 -0.13
N TYR A 170 8.84 7.19 -1.39
CA TYR A 170 9.44 5.96 -1.92
C TYR A 170 10.95 6.03 -2.18
N VAL A 171 11.53 7.23 -2.16
CA VAL A 171 12.99 7.45 -2.15
C VAL A 171 13.44 7.60 -0.69
N TRP A 172 12.71 8.37 0.11
CA TRP A 172 12.97 8.59 1.52
C TRP A 172 13.10 7.29 2.32
N MET A 173 12.14 6.36 2.19
CA MET A 173 12.17 5.09 2.93
C MET A 173 13.10 4.02 2.33
N ALA A 174 13.76 4.29 1.19
CA ALA A 174 14.46 3.26 0.43
C ALA A 174 15.59 2.52 1.18
N PRO A 175 16.39 3.16 2.06
CA PRO A 175 17.42 2.46 2.82
C PRO A 175 16.89 1.77 4.07
N ALA A 176 15.72 2.18 4.56
CA ALA A 176 15.08 1.57 5.72
C ALA A 176 14.53 0.17 5.41
N LYS A 177 14.27 -0.60 6.47
CA LYS A 177 13.76 -1.96 6.39
C LYS A 177 12.39 -2.08 7.00
N SER A 178 11.53 -2.91 6.41
CA SER A 178 10.19 -3.17 6.92
C SER A 178 10.19 -4.18 8.07
N ARG A 179 9.20 -4.05 8.95
CA ARG A 179 8.86 -5.07 9.95
C ARG A 179 8.48 -6.38 9.27
N SER A 180 8.61 -7.50 9.97
CA SER A 180 8.26 -8.85 9.48
C SER A 180 6.80 -8.97 9.00
N THR A 181 5.89 -8.19 9.58
CA THR A 181 4.47 -8.16 9.19
C THR A 181 4.19 -7.29 7.96
N GLY A 182 5.19 -6.59 7.41
CA GLY A 182 5.02 -5.64 6.31
C GLY A 182 4.28 -4.36 6.70
N LEU A 183 3.92 -4.16 7.98
CA LEU A 183 3.32 -2.93 8.50
C LEU A 183 4.42 -1.92 8.87
N GLY A 184 4.75 -1.04 7.92
CA GLY A 184 5.66 0.08 8.16
C GLY A 184 7.14 -0.33 8.16
N ILE A 185 8.00 0.65 8.45
CA ILE A 185 9.46 0.51 8.50
C ILE A 185 9.98 0.61 9.93
N GLU A 186 11.01 -0.17 10.23
CA GLU A 186 11.70 -0.20 11.50
C GLU A 186 12.25 1.19 11.87
N SER A 187 12.02 1.61 13.11
CA SER A 187 12.43 2.92 13.62
C SER A 187 13.93 2.94 13.95
N GLU A 188 14.78 2.87 12.92
CA GLU A 188 16.24 2.81 13.06
C GLU A 188 16.95 4.08 12.56
N GLY A 189 16.19 5.08 12.10
CA GLY A 189 16.73 6.32 11.54
C GLY A 189 17.53 6.09 10.25
N LEU A 190 17.16 5.06 9.48
CA LEU A 190 17.84 4.66 8.24
C LEU A 190 17.20 5.30 6.99
N GLU A 191 16.09 6.00 7.14
CA GLU A 191 15.49 6.78 6.07
C GLU A 191 16.48 7.86 5.58
N LEU A 192 16.41 8.19 4.28
CA LEU A 192 17.31 9.21 3.73
C LEU A 192 17.08 10.56 4.39
N PRO A 193 18.13 11.31 4.74
CA PRO A 193 18.01 12.70 5.15
C PRO A 193 17.28 13.52 4.08
N LEU A 194 16.44 14.48 4.49
CA LEU A 194 15.66 15.30 3.55
C LEU A 194 16.53 16.07 2.55
N SER A 195 17.79 16.38 2.93
CA SER A 195 18.79 17.03 2.09
C SER A 195 19.33 16.15 0.95
N GLU A 196 19.17 14.83 1.05
CA GLU A 196 19.62 13.87 0.03
C GLU A 196 18.50 13.43 -0.93
N LEU A 197 17.28 13.92 -0.69
CA LEU A 197 16.14 13.68 -1.57
C LEU A 197 16.25 14.52 -2.85
N PRO A 198 15.60 14.09 -3.95
CA PRO A 198 15.40 14.96 -5.10
C PRO A 198 14.71 16.26 -4.67
N GLU A 199 14.91 17.35 -5.42
CA GLU A 199 14.27 18.64 -5.13
C GLU A 199 12.76 18.49 -4.88
N TRP A 200 12.29 19.17 -3.84
CA TRP A 200 10.91 19.08 -3.37
C TRP A 200 10.41 20.42 -2.83
N GLU A 201 9.09 20.60 -2.86
CA GLU A 201 8.43 21.83 -2.43
C GLU A 201 7.49 21.52 -1.26
N ASP A 202 7.51 22.36 -0.23
CA ASP A 202 6.62 22.22 0.94
C ASP A 202 5.14 22.18 0.55
N SER A 203 4.73 22.97 -0.44
CA SER A 203 3.35 23.05 -0.94
C SER A 203 2.82 21.73 -1.50
N LYS A 204 3.72 20.80 -1.85
CA LYS A 204 3.38 19.47 -2.40
C LYS A 204 3.34 18.39 -1.33
N ILE A 205 3.77 18.66 -0.11
CA ILE A 205 3.67 17.72 1.00
C ILE A 205 2.20 17.44 1.30
N LYS A 206 1.87 16.15 1.46
CA LYS A 206 0.53 15.74 1.85
C LYS A 206 0.43 15.57 3.36
N ILE A 207 -0.58 16.20 3.95
CA ILE A 207 -0.97 16.05 5.35
C ILE A 207 -2.44 15.65 5.39
N PHE A 208 -2.70 14.36 5.59
CA PHE A 208 -4.05 13.79 5.59
C PHE A 208 -4.56 13.53 7.01
N PRO A 209 -5.87 13.54 7.25
CA PRO A 209 -6.41 12.97 8.48
C PRO A 209 -6.05 11.48 8.57
N MET A 210 -5.83 10.98 9.79
CA MET A 210 -5.59 9.55 10.03
C MET A 210 -6.82 8.71 9.69
N LEU A 211 -8.01 9.25 9.95
CA LEU A 211 -9.28 8.66 9.55
C LEU A 211 -9.85 9.36 8.33
N TRP A 212 -10.23 8.61 7.30
CA TRP A 212 -10.90 9.14 6.11
C TRP A 212 -12.39 8.81 6.20
N LYS A 213 -13.24 9.81 5.95
CA LYS A 213 -14.69 9.64 5.95
C LYS A 213 -15.14 9.16 4.59
N ASN A 214 -15.83 8.03 4.58
CA ASN A 214 -16.47 7.52 3.37
C ASN A 214 -17.65 8.45 3.01
N PRO A 215 -17.67 9.03 1.79
CA PRO A 215 -18.72 9.98 1.42
C PRO A 215 -20.10 9.34 1.27
N ASP A 216 -20.17 8.04 0.96
CA ASP A 216 -21.42 7.34 0.69
C ASP A 216 -22.03 6.76 1.98
N THR A 217 -21.19 6.25 2.89
CA THR A 217 -21.66 5.63 4.13
C THR A 217 -21.56 6.52 5.36
N GLY A 218 -20.75 7.59 5.29
CA GLY A 218 -20.42 8.45 6.43
C GLY A 218 -19.48 7.80 7.45
N GLU A 219 -19.00 6.59 7.20
CA GLU A 219 -18.18 5.83 8.14
C GLU A 219 -16.72 6.27 8.12
N LEU A 220 -16.02 6.11 9.26
CA LEU A 220 -14.60 6.44 9.39
C LEU A 220 -13.72 5.22 9.11
N HIS A 221 -12.71 5.43 8.28
CA HIS A 221 -11.75 4.42 7.85
C HIS A 221 -10.34 4.81 8.31
N TYR A 222 -9.62 3.93 9.01
CA TYR A 222 -8.21 4.16 9.37
C TYR A 222 -7.29 4.05 8.15
N GLN A 223 -7.02 5.15 7.47
CA GLN A 223 -6.41 5.13 6.13
C GLN A 223 -5.02 5.78 6.13
N VAL A 224 -4.07 5.07 6.74
CA VAL A 224 -2.66 5.49 6.84
C VAL A 224 -1.77 4.53 6.05
N HIS A 225 -0.87 5.08 5.22
CA HIS A 225 0.21 4.29 4.63
C HIS A 225 1.36 4.14 5.65
N PRO A 226 1.59 2.95 6.22
CA PRO A 226 2.47 2.83 7.38
C PRO A 226 3.94 3.11 7.11
N SER A 227 4.44 2.82 5.90
CA SER A 227 5.89 2.96 5.61
C SER A 227 6.34 4.38 5.27
N ALA A 228 5.41 5.34 5.11
CA ALA A 228 5.71 6.67 4.57
C ALA A 228 5.42 7.81 5.57
N VAL A 229 5.04 7.46 6.79
CA VAL A 229 4.71 8.42 7.85
C VAL A 229 5.98 9.15 8.27
N TYR A 230 5.97 10.48 8.13
CA TYR A 230 7.07 11.34 8.55
C TYR A 230 6.80 11.97 9.92
N GLU A 231 5.58 12.44 10.14
CA GLU A 231 5.20 13.09 11.39
C GLU A 231 3.69 12.92 11.67
N LEU A 232 3.34 12.79 12.95
CA LEU A 232 1.96 12.79 13.42
C LEU A 232 1.63 14.14 14.09
N TYR A 233 0.58 14.79 13.61
CA TYR A 233 0.00 15.97 14.23
C TYR A 233 -1.23 15.55 15.02
N ILE A 234 -1.09 15.55 16.35
CA ILE A 234 -2.17 15.19 17.26
C ILE A 234 -2.61 16.50 17.90
N THR A 235 -3.82 16.97 17.59
CA THR A 235 -4.44 18.06 18.38
C THR A 235 -4.42 17.64 19.84
N PRO A 236 -4.11 18.41 20.88
CA PRO A 236 -4.15 17.91 22.26
C PRO A 236 -5.58 17.83 22.82
N ILE A 237 -5.81 16.94 23.78
CA ILE A 237 -6.82 17.11 24.85
C ILE A 237 -6.05 17.68 26.04
N PRO A 238 -6.64 18.43 26.99
CA PRO A 238 -5.97 18.67 28.27
C PRO A 238 -5.31 17.38 28.77
N ASP A 239 -3.99 17.43 29.04
CA ASP A 239 -3.08 16.32 29.42
C ASP A 239 -2.49 15.39 28.33
N GLY A 240 -2.56 15.73 27.04
CA GLY A 240 -2.00 14.88 25.96
C GLY A 240 -0.46 14.94 25.78
N LYS A 241 0.20 13.77 25.68
CA LYS A 241 1.63 13.61 25.30
C LYS A 241 1.82 13.41 23.78
N ARG A 242 3.05 13.63 23.30
CA ARG A 242 3.51 13.34 21.92
C ARG A 242 3.87 11.85 21.80
N GLU A 243 3.46 11.19 20.72
CA GLU A 243 3.64 9.74 20.53
C GLU A 243 4.43 9.41 19.24
N ASP A 244 5.11 8.27 19.28
CA ASP A 244 6.18 7.79 18.38
C ASP A 244 5.64 6.98 17.18
N ALA A 245 6.48 6.67 16.19
CA ALA A 245 6.18 5.90 14.98
C ALA A 245 5.60 4.49 15.27
N ASP A 246 5.93 3.88 16.41
CA ASP A 246 5.35 2.60 16.85
C ASP A 246 3.83 2.67 17.08
N LEU A 247 3.29 3.86 17.30
CA LEU A 247 1.85 4.07 17.44
C LEU A 247 1.07 3.64 16.19
N VAL A 248 1.59 3.92 14.99
CA VAL A 248 0.92 3.53 13.74
C VAL A 248 0.85 2.01 13.61
N TYR A 249 1.91 1.32 14.04
CA TYR A 249 1.95 -0.13 14.09
C TYR A 249 0.91 -0.68 15.06
N GLU A 250 0.86 -0.16 16.30
CA GLU A 250 -0.12 -0.57 17.31
C GLU A 250 -1.56 -0.41 16.83
N LEU A 251 -1.86 0.71 16.16
CA LEU A 251 -3.20 1.02 15.64
C LEU A 251 -3.62 0.08 14.49
N GLN A 252 -2.68 -0.38 13.66
CA GLN A 252 -2.99 -1.22 12.49
C GLN A 252 -2.86 -2.72 12.74
N ARG A 253 -1.96 -3.13 13.63
CA ARG A 253 -1.60 -4.54 13.82
C ARG A 253 -2.80 -5.45 14.15
N PRO A 254 -3.78 -5.05 14.98
CA PRO A 254 -4.97 -5.87 15.24
C PRO A 254 -5.79 -6.16 13.97
N SER A 255 -5.81 -5.23 13.01
CA SER A 255 -6.63 -5.37 11.81
C SER A 255 -6.04 -6.29 10.75
N ILE A 256 -4.77 -6.68 10.91
CA ILE A 256 -4.16 -7.70 10.07
C ILE A 256 -4.14 -9.07 10.75
N SER A 257 -4.79 -9.29 11.90
CA SER A 257 -4.90 -10.65 12.46
C SER A 257 -5.55 -11.62 11.45
N PRO A 258 -5.20 -12.92 11.46
CA PRO A 258 -5.58 -13.86 10.39
C PRO A 258 -7.07 -13.85 10.03
N GLU A 259 -7.97 -13.68 11.00
CA GLU A 259 -9.42 -13.65 10.81
C GLU A 259 -9.96 -12.41 10.08
N PHE A 260 -9.18 -11.32 10.01
CA PHE A 260 -9.57 -10.07 9.34
C PHE A 260 -8.96 -9.91 7.95
N VAL A 261 -8.05 -10.80 7.56
CA VAL A 261 -7.38 -10.76 6.27
C VAL A 261 -8.19 -11.53 5.24
N TYR A 262 -8.46 -10.89 4.11
CA TYR A 262 -8.99 -11.56 2.91
C TYR A 262 -7.85 -11.84 1.93
N PRO A 263 -7.34 -13.08 1.86
CA PRO A 263 -6.37 -13.48 0.84
C PRO A 263 -7.11 -13.83 -0.46
N HIS A 264 -7.08 -12.94 -1.44
CA HIS A 264 -7.75 -13.19 -2.71
C HIS A 264 -7.01 -14.28 -3.52
N ASP A 265 -7.70 -15.38 -3.79
CA ASP A 265 -7.25 -16.47 -4.65
C ASP A 265 -7.54 -16.13 -6.11
N TRP A 266 -6.48 -15.81 -6.86
CA TRP A 266 -6.60 -15.31 -8.22
C TRP A 266 -6.87 -16.44 -9.21
N SER A 267 -7.77 -16.19 -10.16
CA SER A 267 -7.91 -16.94 -11.41
C SER A 267 -7.52 -16.08 -12.61
N GLU A 268 -7.05 -16.71 -13.69
CA GLU A 268 -6.83 -15.97 -14.94
C GLU A 268 -8.15 -15.33 -15.39
N ASN A 269 -8.05 -14.07 -15.82
CA ASN A 269 -9.14 -13.17 -16.20
C ASN A 269 -9.98 -12.59 -15.06
N ASP A 270 -9.62 -12.82 -13.80
CA ASP A 270 -10.21 -12.05 -12.71
C ASP A 270 -9.89 -10.57 -12.87
N LEU A 271 -10.93 -9.74 -12.70
CA LEU A 271 -10.84 -8.30 -12.63
C LEU A 271 -11.31 -7.85 -11.25
N VAL A 272 -10.37 -7.49 -10.38
CA VAL A 272 -10.66 -6.98 -9.05
C VAL A 272 -10.60 -5.46 -9.07
N LEU A 273 -11.67 -4.84 -8.56
CA LEU A 273 -11.74 -3.42 -8.29
C LEU A 273 -11.95 -3.23 -6.80
N PHE A 274 -11.17 -2.36 -6.18
CA PHE A 274 -11.32 -2.08 -4.75
C PHE A 274 -11.26 -0.59 -4.44
N HIS A 275 -12.02 -0.21 -3.42
CA HIS A 275 -12.03 1.15 -2.89
C HIS A 275 -10.71 1.41 -2.16
N ASN A 276 -9.74 1.97 -2.87
CA ASN A 276 -8.37 2.23 -2.38
C ASN A 276 -8.33 3.14 -1.15
N ARG A 277 -9.40 3.90 -0.89
CA ARG A 277 -9.55 4.76 0.30
C ARG A 277 -10.23 4.08 1.48
N GLY A 278 -10.56 2.79 1.38
CA GLY A 278 -11.25 2.04 2.42
C GLY A 278 -10.65 0.66 2.73
N VAL A 279 -9.52 0.32 2.11
CA VAL A 279 -8.77 -0.91 2.37
C VAL A 279 -7.27 -0.61 2.47
N LEU A 280 -6.53 -1.46 3.18
CA LEU A 280 -5.12 -1.66 2.89
C LEU A 280 -4.97 -2.96 2.11
N HIS A 281 -3.94 -3.01 1.28
CA HIS A 281 -3.57 -4.21 0.55
C HIS A 281 -2.08 -4.44 0.56
N THR A 282 -1.71 -5.69 0.30
CA THR A 282 -0.32 -6.12 0.20
C THR A 282 -0.23 -7.31 -0.74
N VAL A 283 0.89 -7.40 -1.44
CA VAL A 283 1.21 -8.58 -2.22
C VAL A 283 1.83 -9.64 -1.31
N VAL A 284 1.47 -10.89 -1.57
CA VAL A 284 1.92 -12.04 -0.81
C VAL A 284 2.38 -13.13 -1.77
N GLY A 285 3.50 -13.76 -1.43
CA GLY A 285 3.99 -14.92 -2.14
C GLY A 285 5.48 -14.86 -2.38
N ALA A 286 6.05 -16.05 -2.49
CA ALA A 286 7.42 -16.24 -2.94
C ALA A 286 7.38 -17.14 -4.18
N PHE A 287 7.86 -16.60 -5.30
CA PHE A 287 7.85 -17.29 -6.58
C PHE A 287 9.23 -17.77 -6.95
N ARG A 288 9.27 -18.91 -7.63
CA ARG A 288 10.43 -19.28 -8.44
C ARG A 288 10.52 -18.39 -9.68
N GLU A 289 11.70 -18.31 -10.27
CA GLU A 289 11.93 -17.49 -11.48
C GLU A 289 11.08 -17.95 -12.68
N ASP A 290 10.76 -19.24 -12.76
CA ASP A 290 9.95 -19.84 -13.83
C ASP A 290 8.44 -19.65 -13.65
N GLN A 291 7.99 -19.18 -12.47
CA GLN A 291 6.57 -18.94 -12.20
C GLN A 291 6.15 -17.56 -12.72
N ILE A 292 5.58 -17.57 -13.92
CA ILE A 292 5.13 -16.35 -14.59
C ILE A 292 3.87 -15.81 -13.93
N ARG A 293 3.89 -14.52 -13.60
CA ARG A 293 2.73 -13.74 -13.15
C ARG A 293 2.67 -12.48 -14.00
N ALA A 294 1.52 -12.15 -14.56
CA ALA A 294 1.36 -10.94 -15.36
C ALA A 294 -0.01 -10.31 -15.10
N PHE A 295 -0.01 -9.07 -14.66
CA PHE A 295 -1.21 -8.34 -14.24
C PHE A 295 -1.20 -6.96 -14.86
N HIS A 296 -2.37 -6.48 -15.28
CA HIS A 296 -2.57 -5.05 -15.49
C HIS A 296 -3.03 -4.41 -14.19
N GLN A 297 -2.32 -3.37 -13.77
CA GLN A 297 -2.72 -2.52 -12.66
C GLN A 297 -3.06 -1.13 -13.20
N CYS A 298 -4.17 -0.57 -12.73
CA CYS A 298 -4.50 0.82 -12.96
C CYS A 298 -5.07 1.43 -11.68
N ASN A 299 -4.43 2.49 -11.22
CA ASN A 299 -4.91 3.38 -10.17
C ASN A 299 -4.69 4.82 -10.64
N LEU A 300 -5.73 5.65 -10.58
CA LEU A 300 -5.65 7.02 -11.08
C LEU A 300 -5.58 8.01 -9.93
N ALA A 301 -4.65 8.96 -9.99
CA ALA A 301 -4.52 10.02 -9.00
C ALA A 301 -5.82 10.82 -8.93
N ALA A 302 -6.47 10.84 -7.77
CA ALA A 302 -7.80 11.45 -7.66
C ALA A 302 -7.77 12.96 -7.90
N SER A 303 -8.89 13.52 -8.31
CA SER A 303 -9.09 14.98 -8.49
C SER A 303 -9.19 15.74 -7.17
N ALA A 304 -9.44 15.06 -6.05
CA ALA A 304 -9.59 15.67 -4.74
C ALA A 304 -8.97 14.80 -3.64
N ASP A 305 -8.51 15.44 -2.57
CA ASP A 305 -8.05 14.77 -1.36
C ASP A 305 -9.22 14.12 -0.59
N PRO A 306 -8.95 13.11 0.26
CA PRO A 306 -9.98 12.50 1.10
C PRO A 306 -10.46 13.47 2.20
N ALA A 307 -11.76 13.40 2.51
CA ALA A 307 -12.34 14.10 3.64
C ALA A 307 -11.99 13.38 4.96
N GLY A 308 -11.78 14.16 6.02
CA GLY A 308 -11.56 13.64 7.37
C GLY A 308 -12.85 13.53 8.19
N PRO A 309 -12.72 13.25 9.49
CA PRO A 309 -13.84 13.29 10.43
C PRO A 309 -14.48 14.67 10.48
N SER A 310 -15.81 14.74 10.62
CA SER A 310 -16.52 15.99 10.88
C SER A 310 -16.39 16.43 12.34
N GLU A 311 -16.81 17.65 12.67
CA GLU A 311 -16.86 18.13 14.06
C GLU A 311 -17.71 17.22 14.96
N GLU A 312 -18.81 16.67 14.43
CA GLU A 312 -19.64 15.68 15.12
C GLU A 312 -18.88 14.37 15.40
N ASP A 313 -18.10 13.89 14.43
CA ASP A 313 -17.27 12.69 14.61
C ASP A 313 -16.22 12.92 15.70
N VAL A 314 -15.58 14.10 15.70
CA VAL A 314 -14.63 14.50 16.74
C VAL A 314 -15.33 14.56 18.10
N ALA A 315 -16.48 15.24 18.22
CA ALA A 315 -17.22 15.33 19.47
C ALA A 315 -17.67 13.96 20.01
N LYS A 316 -17.97 13.01 19.11
CA LYS A 316 -18.39 11.65 19.46
C LYS A 316 -17.25 10.79 19.99
N TRP A 317 -16.06 10.91 19.39
CA TRP A 317 -14.98 9.96 19.59
C TRP A 317 -13.79 10.51 20.38
N ALA A 318 -13.59 11.84 20.42
CA ALA A 318 -12.48 12.48 21.13
C ALA A 318 -12.56 12.35 22.66
#